data_AF-A0A536SUI9-F1
#
_entry.id   AF-A0A536SUI9-F1
#
_cell.length_a   1.000
_cell.length_b   1.000
_cell.length_c   1.000
_cell.angle_alpha   90.00
_cell.angle_beta   90.00
_cell.angle_gamma   90.00
#
_symmetry.space_group_name_H-M   'P 1'
#
loop_
_entity.id
_entity.type
_entity.pdbx_description
1 polymer ?
#
loop_
_entity_poly.entity_id
_entity_poly.type
_entity_poly.pdbx_seq_one_letter_code
_entity_poly.pdbx_strand_id
1 'polypeptide(L)' 'MFESLSEKLQSVFDRLGRKGRLSEEDVELALREVRVALLEADVALPVV' A
#
# COMPACT_ATOMS: atom_id res chain seq x y z
N MET A 1 -9.56 -13.15 -3.42
CA MET A 1 -8.67 -12.34 -4.29
C MET A 1 -8.70 -10.86 -3.88
N PHE A 2 -9.89 -10.24 -3.78
CA PHE A 2 -9.99 -8.85 -3.32
C PHE A 2 -9.79 -8.66 -1.81
N GLU A 3 -10.12 -9.65 -0.98
CA GLU A 3 -9.96 -9.57 0.48
C GLU A 3 -8.48 -9.43 0.89
N SER A 4 -7.58 -10.22 0.28
CA SER A 4 -6.13 -10.14 0.56
C SER A 4 -5.53 -8.79 0.14
N LEU A 5 -6.04 -8.18 -0.93
CA LEU A 5 -5.64 -6.83 -1.33
C LEU A 5 -6.15 -5.81 -0.32
N SER A 6 -7.43 -5.89 0.06
CA SER A 6 -8.03 -5.01 1.07
C SER A 6 -7.29 -5.08 2.40
N GLU A 7 -6.93 -6.27 2.88
CA GLU A 7 -6.16 -6.44 4.12
C GLU A 7 -4.77 -5.79 4.04
N LYS A 8 -4.05 -5.99 2.93
CA LYS A 8 -2.72 -5.38 2.72
C LYS A 8 -2.81 -3.86 2.69
N LEU A 9 -3.78 -3.30 1.95
CA LEU A 9 -3.98 -1.85 1.88
C LEU A 9 -4.38 -1.29 3.25
N GLN A 10 -5.30 -1.94 3.96
CA GLN A 10 -5.71 -1.54 5.31
C GLN A 10 -4.50 -1.49 6.25
N SER A 11 -3.62 -2.49 6.19
CA SER A 11 -2.40 -2.53 7.01
C SER A 11 -1.46 -1.36 6.72
N VAL A 12 -1.23 -1.03 5.44
CA VAL A 12 -0.38 0.10 5.04
C VAL A 12 -0.96 1.42 5.55
N PHE A 13 -2.27 1.65 5.36
CA PHE A 13 -2.93 2.88 5.79
C PHE A 13 -3.02 3.00 7.31
N ASP A 14 -3.24 1.91 8.04
CA ASP A 14 -3.22 1.90 9.50
C ASP A 14 -1.84 2.31 10.03
N ARG A 15 -0.76 1.83 9.41
CA ARG A 15 0.61 2.18 9.79
C ARG A 15 0.91 3.66 9.55
N LEU A 16 0.48 4.19 8.41
CA LEU A 16 0.61 5.62 8.10
C LEU A 16 -0.23 6.49 9.03
N GLY A 17 -1.48 6.11 9.28
CA GLY A 17 -2.41 6.84 10.14
C GLY A 17 -1.93 6.95 11.59
N ARG A 18 -1.20 5.94 12.08
CA ARG A 18 -0.64 5.92 13.46
C ARG A 18 0.58 6.84 13.64
N LYS A 19 1.26 7.27 12.57
CA LYS A 19 2.49 8.08 12.67
C LYS A 19 2.25 9.55 13.03
N GLY A 20 1.04 10.08 12.82
CA GLY A 20 0.68 11.47 13.14
C GLY A 20 1.30 12.54 12.22
N ARG A 21 2.60 12.45 11.90
CA ARG A 21 3.27 13.21 10.83
C ARG A 21 4.04 12.25 9.94
N LEU A 22 3.83 12.36 8.64
CA LEU A 22 4.51 11.54 7.64
C LEU A 22 5.75 12.26 7.12
N SER A 23 6.88 11.55 7.05
CA SER A 23 8.04 11.99 6.27
C SER A 23 7.88 11.57 4.81
N GLU A 24 8.71 12.13 3.92
CA GLU A 24 8.77 11.71 2.52
C GLU A 24 9.17 10.22 2.38
N GLU A 25 10.13 9.78 3.19
CA GLU A 25 10.56 8.38 3.26
C GLU A 25 9.41 7.43 3.65
N ASP A 26 8.55 7.85 4.58
CA ASP A 26 7.40 7.06 5.02
C ASP A 26 6.39 6.84 3.90
N VAL A 27 6.14 7.91 3.13
CA VAL A 27 5.25 7.86 1.98
C VAL A 27 5.86 7.01 0.88
N GLU A 28 7.16 7.15 0.60
CA GLU A 28 7.83 6.34 -0.44
C GLU A 28 7.78 4.85 -0.11
N LEU A 29 8.06 4.47 1.14
CA LEU A 29 7.99 3.09 1.61
C LEU A 29 6.57 2.52 1.49
N ALA A 30 5.56 3.28 1.91
CA ALA A 30 4.17 2.85 1.79
C ALA A 30 3.71 2.70 0.34
N LEU A 31 4.11 3.63 -0.55
CA LEU A 31 3.80 3.54 -1.98
C LEU A 31 4.45 2.34 -2.66
N ARG A 32 5.65 1.95 -2.22
CA ARG A 32 6.29 0.70 -2.68
C ARG A 32 5.50 -0.53 -2.24
N GLU A 33 5.05 -0.58 -1.00
CA GLU A 33 4.20 -1.68 -0.49
C GLU A 33 2.87 -1.77 -1.26
N VAL A 34 2.21 -0.64 -1.51
CA VAL A 34 0.97 -0.59 -2.30
C VAL A 34 1.19 -1.13 -3.72
N ARG A 35 2.27 -0.73 -4.41
CA ARG A 35 2.58 -1.24 -5.75
C ARG A 35 2.78 -2.75 -5.75
N VAL A 36 3.51 -3.29 -4.77
CA VAL A 36 3.71 -4.75 -4.64
C VAL A 36 2.37 -5.46 -4.43
N ALA A 37 1.53 -4.94 -3.53
CA ALA A 37 0.22 -5.54 -3.26
C ALA A 37 -0.70 -5.54 -4.50
N LEU A 38 -0.66 -4.47 -5.32
CA LEU A 38 -1.42 -4.41 -6.57
C LEU A 38 -0.91 -5.43 -7.60
N LEU A 39 0.41 -5.60 -7.73
CA LEU A 39 1.00 -6.59 -8.64
C LEU A 39 0.68 -8.03 -8.22
N GLU A 40 0.72 -8.32 -6.91
CA GLU A 40 0.33 -9.64 -6.37
C GLU A 40 -1.16 -9.95 -6.56
N ALA A 41 -1.99 -8.93 -6.72
CA ALA A 41 -3.41 -9.06 -6.99
C ALA A 41 -3.76 -9.11 -8.49
N ASP A 42 -2.76 -9.33 -9.36
CA ASP A 42 -2.88 -9.37 -10.82
C ASP A 42 -3.46 -8.08 -11.44
N VAL A 43 -3.19 -6.91 -10.84
CA VAL A 43 -3.58 -5.62 -11.41
C VAL A 43 -2.69 -5.26 -12.59
N ALA A 44 -3.29 -4.76 -13.67
CA ALA A 44 -2.56 -4.38 -14.88
C ALA A 44 -1.55 -3.27 -14.60
N LEU A 45 -0.32 -3.43 -15.13
CA LEU A 45 0.80 -2.49 -14.96
C LEU A 45 0.48 -1.01 -15.25
N PRO A 46 -0.35 -0.63 -16.25
CA PRO A 46 -0.69 0.78 -16.46
C PRO A 46 -1.47 1.45 -15.32
N VAL A 47 -2.02 0.65 -14.40
CA VAL A 47 -2.82 1.11 -13.25
C VAL A 47 -1.95 1.28 -11.98
N VAL A 48 -0.71 0.77 -12.01
CA VAL A 48 0.23 0.68 -10.88
C VAL A 48 1.31 1.75 -10.98
#